data_AF-A0A969U1W7-F1
#
_entry.id   AF-A0A969U1W7-F1
#
_cell.length_a   1.000
_cell.length_b   1.000
_cell.length_c   1.000
_cell.angle_alpha   90.00
_cell.angle_beta   90.00
_cell.angle_gamma   90.00
#
_symmetry.space_group_name_H-M   'P 1'
#
loop_
_entity.id
_entity.type
_entity.pdbx_description
1 polymer ?
#
loop_
_entity_poly.entity_id
_entity_poly.type
_entity_poly.pdbx_seq_one_letter_code
_entity_poly.pdbx_strand_id
1 'polypeptide(L)'
;MTVAARQTKAQMLEVKLQKYLQAAGFKDLPLYISCDLRDDSLMVVGEHPRSLVLKAKPTFAVLEAAIIEIEESSTNQQSIQQIGLCLKITGQKQPYAFHSFTANNPVLSRKRTVEMPPKKADRKPAEIKLPIAANEADAAQEMALEKIEPAAGIDEEYFPDFSEKNDSDSETVAFKVAAIPANIADNPFDPLDMEPVETGELKSKISPFTMLAVAGITSLVGIILASGYYVLSRPCVIGECTALANAKQLSQNSMRTLRTSKVANSPDEARSQLKQAIDLLEPIPPWSFHRGEAQTALAEYNQQSQNLNSAIDAAKFATSAAQKTQDPPVSEQRWQEAEALWESAIAQLGEIPETSPVYPFAQRKAKEYRTNLASSNRRLTAEQKAEKTLREAKSTAQIAEALEAVAQSAESWEKVQINWEDALYRLSEIPRGTTSHEQAQVLVPKYEAKLSQARERKNVEGIAEEAYTQAVTLAAEARILEGKNGWFKAAENWRRALSYAEQVPAATVYSQKTKPLIGEYKNSLQQAEVKLREERNLQKARADLDRTCKGSPKICDYTVSKDLIAVQMTPDYVQKLQKTFIQAEQNRAIKTRQAVEKHVQTLQKALEAIAENAKIPLQVYDSEGKRIGSHEPG
;
A
#
# COMPACT_ATOMS: atom_id res chain seq x y z
N MET A 1 20.25 -42.86 27.43
CA MET A 1 18.81 -42.87 27.06
C MET A 1 18.68 -43.19 25.59
N THR A 2 17.66 -43.94 25.18
CA THR A 2 17.33 -44.19 23.77
C THR A 2 16.77 -42.91 23.13
N VAL A 3 16.89 -42.76 21.80
CA VAL A 3 16.37 -41.60 21.05
C VAL A 3 14.87 -41.41 21.29
N ALA A 4 14.10 -42.50 21.34
CA ALA A 4 12.67 -42.49 21.63
C ALA A 4 12.36 -41.94 23.03
N ALA A 5 13.10 -42.35 24.07
CA ALA A 5 12.88 -41.88 25.44
C ALA A 5 13.22 -40.39 25.64
N ARG A 6 14.21 -39.86 24.88
CA ARG A 6 14.54 -38.42 24.88
C ARG A 6 13.41 -37.60 24.24
N GLN A 7 12.84 -38.09 23.15
CA GLN A 7 11.76 -37.41 22.43
C GLN A 7 10.45 -37.37 23.23
N THR A 8 10.10 -38.45 23.94
CA THR A 8 8.92 -38.47 24.83
C THR A 8 9.06 -37.51 26.01
N LYS A 9 10.28 -37.32 26.54
CA LYS A 9 10.56 -36.34 27.60
C LYS A 9 10.45 -34.89 27.11
N ALA A 10 11.01 -34.59 25.94
CA ALA A 10 10.92 -33.27 25.34
C ALA A 10 9.46 -32.87 25.06
N GLN A 11 8.64 -33.80 24.55
CA GLN A 11 7.20 -33.59 24.35
C GLN A 11 6.43 -33.37 25.65
N MET A 12 6.76 -34.09 26.73
CA MET A 12 6.15 -33.83 28.04
C MET A 12 6.53 -32.45 28.59
N LEU A 13 7.78 -32.03 28.40
CA LEU A 13 8.24 -30.71 28.83
C LEU A 13 7.59 -29.60 28.00
N GLU A 14 7.43 -29.80 26.70
CA GLU A 14 6.72 -28.92 25.79
C GLU A 14 5.28 -28.68 26.27
N VAL A 15 4.52 -29.75 26.55
CA VAL A 15 3.14 -29.65 27.06
C VAL A 15 3.08 -28.94 28.41
N LYS A 16 4.02 -29.25 29.32
CA LYS A 16 4.08 -28.60 30.64
C LYS A 16 4.40 -27.11 30.54
N LEU A 17 5.40 -26.74 29.72
CA LEU A 17 5.77 -25.34 29.48
C LEU A 17 4.64 -24.59 28.79
N GLN A 18 4.01 -25.19 27.79
CA GLN A 18 2.85 -24.60 27.12
C GLN A 18 1.72 -24.32 28.13
N LYS A 19 1.43 -25.28 29.01
CA LYS A 19 0.40 -25.13 30.06
C LYS A 19 0.79 -24.09 31.12
N TYR A 20 2.07 -24.04 31.49
CA TYR A 20 2.59 -23.06 32.43
C TYR A 20 2.47 -21.65 31.87
N LEU A 21 2.87 -21.44 30.62
CA LEU A 21 2.72 -20.17 29.94
C LEU A 21 1.24 -19.77 29.85
N GLN A 22 0.36 -20.71 29.49
CA GLN A 22 -1.09 -20.47 29.50
C GLN A 22 -1.58 -20.01 30.89
N ALA A 23 -1.10 -20.63 31.98
CA ALA A 23 -1.44 -20.23 33.35
C ALA A 23 -0.82 -18.89 33.77
N ALA A 24 0.38 -18.56 33.27
CA ALA A 24 1.07 -17.29 33.49
C ALA A 24 0.49 -16.11 32.69
N GLY A 25 -0.63 -16.34 31.98
CA GLY A 25 -1.36 -15.33 31.22
C GLY A 25 -1.01 -15.26 29.73
N PHE A 26 -0.30 -16.26 29.20
CA PHE A 26 -0.21 -16.50 27.75
C PHE A 26 -1.40 -17.32 27.22
N LYS A 27 -2.50 -17.36 27.98
CA LYS A 27 -3.76 -17.94 27.50
C LYS A 27 -4.21 -17.16 26.27
N ASP A 28 -4.46 -17.87 25.18
CA ASP A 28 -4.86 -17.30 23.88
C ASP A 28 -3.80 -16.47 23.13
N LEU A 29 -2.54 -16.42 23.64
CA LEU A 29 -1.43 -15.92 22.83
C LEU A 29 -0.99 -17.03 21.85
N PRO A 30 -0.86 -16.73 20.54
CA PRO A 30 -0.38 -17.69 19.54
C PRO A 30 1.14 -17.92 19.64
N LEU A 31 1.62 -18.25 20.84
CA LEU A 31 3.00 -18.64 21.12
C LEU A 31 3.05 -20.16 21.30
N TYR A 32 3.60 -20.84 20.30
CA TYR A 32 3.79 -22.29 20.30
C TYR A 32 5.20 -22.62 20.81
N ILE A 33 5.30 -23.41 21.86
CA ILE A 33 6.57 -23.90 22.36
C ILE A 33 6.90 -25.22 21.69
N SER A 34 8.16 -25.37 21.27
CA SER A 34 8.73 -26.66 20.89
C SER A 34 10.00 -26.90 21.70
N CYS A 35 10.17 -28.12 22.18
CA CYS A 35 11.35 -28.51 22.97
C CYS A 35 12.14 -29.59 22.23
N ASP A 36 13.45 -29.42 22.17
CA ASP A 36 14.39 -30.40 21.64
C ASP A 36 15.49 -30.68 22.68
N LEU A 37 15.62 -31.94 23.08
CA LEU A 37 16.57 -32.37 24.10
C LEU A 37 17.69 -33.17 23.43
N ARG A 38 18.91 -32.60 23.42
CA ARG A 38 20.11 -33.26 22.90
C ARG A 38 21.18 -33.35 23.98
N ASP A 39 21.52 -34.60 24.29
CA ASP A 39 22.49 -34.97 25.32
C ASP A 39 22.13 -34.35 26.67
N ASP A 40 22.85 -33.30 27.09
CA ASP A 40 22.65 -32.56 28.35
C ASP A 40 22.16 -31.11 28.12
N SER A 41 21.73 -30.81 26.89
CA SER A 41 21.24 -29.48 26.49
C SER A 41 19.77 -29.51 26.06
N LEU A 42 19.00 -28.56 26.58
CA LEU A 42 17.61 -28.34 26.22
C LEU A 42 17.50 -27.09 25.35
N MET A 43 16.93 -27.23 24.15
CA MET A 43 16.55 -26.12 23.30
C MET A 43 15.04 -25.92 23.35
N VAL A 44 14.61 -24.75 23.78
CA VAL A 44 13.20 -24.33 23.80
C VAL A 44 13.02 -23.25 22.75
N VAL A 45 12.18 -23.51 21.76
CA VAL A 45 11.86 -22.56 20.68
C VAL A 45 10.42 -22.12 20.82
N GLY A 46 10.24 -20.83 21.10
CA GLY A 46 8.94 -20.16 21.04
C GLY A 46 8.68 -19.61 19.64
N GLU A 47 7.68 -20.16 18.97
CA GLU A 47 7.21 -19.67 17.67
C GLU A 47 5.97 -18.80 17.86
N HIS A 48 5.94 -17.64 17.23
CA HIS A 48 4.75 -16.80 17.22
C HIS A 48 4.52 -16.12 15.86
N PRO A 49 3.28 -15.74 15.52
CA PRO A 49 3.01 -14.99 14.29
C PRO A 49 3.64 -13.59 14.36
N ARG A 50 3.81 -12.96 13.19
CA ARG A 50 4.30 -11.57 13.08
C ARG A 50 3.41 -10.58 13.82
N SER A 51 2.12 -10.87 13.91
CA SER A 51 1.10 -10.10 14.62
C SER A 51 1.19 -10.15 16.16
N LEU A 52 2.30 -10.66 16.70
CA LEU A 52 2.57 -10.73 18.12
C LEU A 52 4.01 -10.31 18.37
N VAL A 53 4.23 -9.10 18.87
CA VAL A 53 5.58 -8.55 19.09
C VAL A 53 6.08 -8.88 20.50
N LEU A 54 6.66 -10.06 20.68
CA LEU A 54 7.24 -10.45 21.97
C LEU A 54 8.56 -9.71 22.22
N LYS A 55 8.64 -9.01 23.37
CA LYS A 55 9.91 -8.47 23.85
C LYS A 55 10.79 -9.62 24.33
N ALA A 56 11.92 -9.83 23.66
CA ALA A 56 12.79 -10.98 23.90
C ALA A 56 13.20 -11.16 25.36
N LYS A 57 13.69 -10.11 26.03
CA LYS A 57 14.16 -10.17 27.42
C LYS A 57 13.10 -10.67 28.41
N PRO A 58 11.90 -10.07 28.50
CA PRO A 58 10.89 -10.54 29.43
C PRO A 58 10.29 -11.89 29.06
N THR A 59 10.11 -12.17 27.76
CA THR A 59 9.65 -13.50 27.33
C THR A 59 10.65 -14.59 27.71
N PHE A 60 11.95 -14.34 27.58
CA PHE A 60 12.97 -15.25 28.07
C PHE A 60 12.98 -15.38 29.59
N ALA A 61 12.77 -14.30 30.33
CA ALA A 61 12.67 -14.36 31.79
C ALA A 61 11.48 -15.22 32.27
N VAL A 62 10.34 -15.17 31.56
CA VAL A 62 9.18 -16.02 31.82
C VAL A 62 9.52 -17.49 31.58
N LEU A 63 10.07 -17.79 30.40
CA LEU A 63 10.43 -19.15 30.01
C LEU A 63 11.50 -19.74 30.92
N GLU A 64 12.50 -18.95 31.30
CA GLU A 64 13.55 -19.34 32.24
C GLU A 64 12.95 -19.69 33.62
N ALA A 65 12.08 -18.85 34.17
CA ALA A 65 11.41 -19.13 35.44
C ALA A 65 10.54 -20.40 35.39
N ALA A 66 9.81 -20.60 34.29
CA ALA A 66 8.97 -21.78 34.09
C ALA A 66 9.79 -23.08 34.03
N ILE A 67 10.94 -23.05 33.35
CA ILE A 67 11.81 -24.22 33.23
C ILE A 67 12.42 -24.59 34.58
N ILE A 68 12.91 -23.59 35.33
CA ILE A 68 13.48 -23.80 36.67
C ILE A 68 12.44 -24.45 37.60
N GLU A 69 11.21 -23.95 37.63
CA GLU A 69 10.14 -24.49 38.49
C GLU A 69 9.73 -25.93 38.10
N ILE A 70 9.68 -26.23 36.80
CA ILE A 70 9.35 -27.58 36.30
C ILE A 70 10.49 -28.57 36.58
N GLU A 71 11.75 -28.12 36.52
CA GLU A 71 12.91 -28.94 36.84
C GLU A 71 13.02 -29.22 38.35
N GLU A 72 12.79 -28.22 39.20
CA GLU A 72 12.80 -28.38 40.67
C GLU A 72 11.74 -29.37 41.17
N SER A 73 10.58 -29.43 40.51
CA SER A 73 9.48 -30.35 40.85
C SER A 73 9.68 -31.79 40.35
N SER A 74 10.69 -32.05 39.53
CA SER A 74 10.92 -33.36 38.89
C SER A 74 12.00 -34.16 39.64
N THR A 75 11.61 -34.93 40.66
CA THR A 75 12.51 -35.63 41.61
C THR A 75 13.31 -36.83 41.03
N ASN A 76 13.50 -36.96 39.71
CA ASN A 76 14.29 -38.05 39.14
C ASN A 76 15.04 -37.68 37.84
N GLN A 77 16.35 -37.46 38.01
CA GLN A 77 17.45 -38.00 37.18
C GLN A 77 17.49 -37.63 35.69
N GLN A 78 18.07 -36.46 35.40
CA GLN A 78 19.26 -36.22 34.54
C GLN A 78 19.48 -34.71 34.43
N SER A 79 20.68 -34.24 34.77
CA SER A 79 21.02 -32.83 34.91
C SER A 79 21.08 -32.16 33.53
N ILE A 80 20.03 -31.44 33.14
CA ILE A 80 20.11 -30.51 32.00
C ILE A 80 21.13 -29.45 32.40
N GLN A 81 22.29 -29.43 31.76
CA GLN A 81 23.37 -28.52 32.13
C GLN A 81 23.25 -27.17 31.43
N GLN A 82 22.71 -27.15 30.21
CA GLN A 82 22.54 -25.95 29.41
C GLN A 82 21.15 -25.87 28.80
N ILE A 83 20.52 -24.72 28.92
CA ILE A 83 19.20 -24.43 28.37
C ILE A 83 19.35 -23.25 27.41
N GLY A 84 18.94 -23.45 26.16
CA GLY A 84 18.85 -22.41 25.15
C GLY A 84 17.41 -22.06 24.85
N LEU A 85 17.09 -20.77 24.85
CA LEU A 85 15.78 -20.21 24.51
C LEU A 85 15.89 -19.44 23.20
N CYS A 86 15.03 -19.78 22.25
CA CYS A 86 14.91 -19.08 20.97
C CYS A 86 13.51 -18.49 20.85
N LEU A 87 13.41 -17.28 20.31
CA LEU A 87 12.15 -16.77 19.78
C LEU A 87 12.27 -16.59 18.28
N LYS A 88 11.27 -17.12 17.56
CA LYS A 88 11.18 -16.96 16.11
C LYS A 88 9.77 -16.65 15.67
N ILE A 89 9.71 -15.95 14.55
CA ILE A 89 8.46 -15.67 13.85
C ILE A 89 8.07 -16.89 13.02
N THR A 90 6.79 -17.28 13.03
CA THR A 90 6.26 -18.38 12.22
C THR A 90 6.66 -18.20 10.75
N GLY A 91 7.26 -19.24 10.15
CA GLY A 91 7.75 -19.22 8.77
C GLY A 91 9.16 -18.64 8.55
N GLN A 92 9.78 -18.02 9.55
CA GLN A 92 11.19 -17.61 9.48
C GLN A 92 12.12 -18.76 9.92
N LYS A 93 13.21 -18.96 9.17
CA LYS A 93 14.21 -20.02 9.46
C LYS A 93 15.14 -19.66 10.62
N GLN A 94 15.40 -18.38 10.86
CA GLN A 94 16.30 -17.92 11.93
C GLN A 94 15.49 -17.29 13.07
N PRO A 95 15.85 -17.57 14.33
CA PRO A 95 15.29 -16.85 15.46
C PRO A 95 15.77 -15.40 15.46
N TYR A 96 14.89 -14.47 15.83
CA TYR A 96 15.26 -13.06 15.96
C TYR A 96 15.86 -12.75 17.33
N ALA A 97 15.73 -13.66 18.29
CA ALA A 97 16.34 -13.56 19.61
C ALA A 97 16.75 -14.92 20.15
N PHE A 98 17.84 -14.94 20.91
CA PHE A 98 18.38 -16.11 21.57
C PHE A 98 18.89 -15.75 22.98
N HIS A 99 18.68 -16.64 23.94
CA HIS A 99 19.20 -16.55 25.30
C HIS A 99 19.61 -17.94 25.79
N SER A 100 20.64 -18.04 26.63
CA SER A 100 21.07 -19.33 27.17
C SER A 100 21.52 -19.21 28.62
N PHE A 101 21.22 -20.23 29.42
CA PHE A 101 21.58 -20.30 30.84
C PHE A 101 21.84 -21.75 31.29
N THR A 102 22.32 -21.94 32.52
CA THR A 102 22.62 -23.24 33.12
C THR A 102 21.68 -23.53 34.29
N ALA A 103 21.17 -24.76 34.43
CA ALA A 103 20.17 -25.10 35.46
C ALA A 103 20.71 -25.08 36.90
N ASN A 104 22.04 -25.22 37.09
CA ASN A 104 22.66 -25.14 38.41
C ASN A 104 23.21 -23.73 38.68
N ASN A 105 22.48 -23.00 39.53
CA ASN A 105 22.81 -21.74 40.20
C ASN A 105 22.56 -20.42 39.39
N PRO A 106 21.67 -19.52 39.85
CA PRO A 106 21.31 -18.30 39.14
C PRO A 106 22.19 -17.12 39.57
N VAL A 107 23.51 -17.17 39.36
CA VAL A 107 24.38 -16.00 39.61
C VAL A 107 25.52 -15.96 38.58
N LEU A 108 25.53 -14.89 37.77
CA LEU A 108 26.56 -14.44 36.81
C LEU A 108 26.59 -15.11 35.41
N SER A 109 25.63 -14.75 34.55
CA SER A 109 25.80 -14.88 33.09
C SER A 109 26.84 -13.87 32.59
N ARG A 110 28.08 -14.34 32.45
CA ARG A 110 29.18 -13.66 31.75
C ARG A 110 28.79 -13.48 30.28
N LYS A 111 28.84 -12.25 29.74
CA LYS A 111 28.71 -11.98 28.29
C LYS A 111 29.68 -12.89 27.53
N ARG A 112 29.16 -13.77 26.68
CA ARG A 112 29.93 -14.47 25.65
C ARG A 112 29.33 -14.11 24.29
N THR A 113 29.97 -13.17 23.62
CA THR A 113 29.77 -12.94 22.18
C THR A 113 30.32 -14.17 21.47
N VAL A 114 29.47 -14.92 20.77
CA VAL A 114 29.92 -16.00 19.88
C VAL A 114 29.90 -15.46 18.47
N GLU A 115 31.10 -15.22 17.93
CA GLU A 115 31.33 -15.07 16.49
C GLU A 115 31.10 -16.41 15.80
N MET A 116 30.31 -16.38 14.72
CA MET A 116 30.06 -17.52 13.85
C MET A 116 31.27 -17.80 12.93
N PRO A 117 31.70 -19.06 12.74
CA PRO A 117 32.70 -19.41 11.75
C PRO A 117 32.09 -19.49 10.33
N PRO A 118 32.83 -19.14 9.26
CA PRO A 118 32.29 -19.10 7.91
C PRO A 118 32.28 -20.48 7.24
N LYS A 119 31.19 -20.78 6.52
CA LYS A 119 31.03 -21.95 5.64
C LYS A 119 31.89 -21.81 4.38
N LYS A 120 32.62 -22.88 4.05
CA LYS A 120 33.25 -23.10 2.74
C LYS A 120 32.18 -23.47 1.69
N ALA A 121 32.30 -22.90 0.49
CA ALA A 121 31.70 -23.41 -0.74
C ALA A 121 32.72 -23.29 -1.88
N ASP A 122 32.72 -24.30 -2.75
CA ASP A 122 33.70 -24.58 -3.80
C ASP A 122 33.67 -23.63 -5.01
N ARG A 123 34.89 -23.37 -5.54
CA ARG A 123 35.34 -23.22 -6.96
C ARG A 123 34.65 -22.24 -7.95
N LYS A 124 35.29 -21.05 -8.09
CA LYS A 124 35.94 -20.32 -9.25
C LYS A 124 35.26 -20.24 -10.66
N PRO A 125 35.67 -19.31 -11.58
CA PRO A 125 36.56 -18.12 -11.52
C PRO A 125 35.85 -16.81 -12.05
N ALA A 126 36.33 -15.57 -12.03
CA ALA A 126 37.57 -14.94 -12.52
C ALA A 126 37.57 -13.46 -12.02
N GLU A 127 38.67 -12.95 -11.44
CA GLU A 127 39.58 -11.94 -12.03
C GLU A 127 38.90 -10.54 -12.19
N ILE A 128 39.24 -9.47 -11.45
CA ILE A 128 40.44 -8.64 -11.65
C ILE A 128 40.47 -7.47 -10.62
N LYS A 129 41.67 -7.24 -10.04
CA LYS A 129 42.30 -5.99 -9.49
C LYS A 129 41.84 -5.35 -8.16
N LEU A 130 42.70 -5.59 -7.16
CA LEU A 130 43.30 -4.68 -6.15
C LEU A 130 43.48 -3.20 -6.59
N PRO A 131 43.81 -2.22 -5.71
CA PRO A 131 44.39 -2.31 -4.34
C PRO A 131 43.66 -1.34 -3.34
N ILE A 132 43.99 -1.08 -2.07
CA ILE A 132 45.24 -0.66 -1.42
C ILE A 132 45.04 -0.72 0.12
N ALA A 133 46.06 -1.27 0.79
CA ALA A 133 46.59 -1.03 2.14
C ALA A 133 45.66 -0.67 3.32
N ALA A 134 45.63 -1.60 4.27
CA ALA A 134 45.57 -1.29 5.69
C ALA A 134 46.90 -0.65 6.16
N ASN A 135 46.83 0.20 7.18
CA ASN A 135 47.81 0.24 8.25
C ASN A 135 47.08 0.51 9.56
N GLU A 136 47.17 -0.47 10.45
CA GLU A 136 46.88 -0.39 11.88
C GLU A 136 48.05 0.28 12.61
N ALA A 137 47.75 0.94 13.74
CA ALA A 137 48.48 0.89 15.02
C ALA A 137 48.02 2.12 15.85
N ASP A 138 47.30 1.93 16.97
CA ASP A 138 47.85 1.78 18.34
C ASP A 138 48.15 3.17 18.95
N ALA A 139 47.81 3.59 20.17
CA ALA A 139 47.25 3.00 21.38
C ALA A 139 46.71 4.16 22.27
N ALA A 140 45.97 3.80 23.33
CA ALA A 140 45.76 4.44 24.66
C ALA A 140 46.12 5.94 24.87
N GLN A 141 45.37 6.78 25.60
CA GLN A 141 45.01 6.60 27.02
C GLN A 141 44.14 7.77 27.57
N GLU A 142 43.26 7.44 28.53
CA GLU A 142 42.84 8.16 29.74
C GLU A 142 42.22 9.60 29.78
N MET A 143 40.99 9.62 30.31
CA MET A 143 40.43 10.44 31.41
C MET A 143 39.85 11.87 31.23
N ALA A 144 38.62 11.96 31.77
CA ALA A 144 37.95 13.09 32.46
C ALA A 144 37.45 14.27 31.60
N LEU A 145 36.14 14.44 31.41
CA LEU A 145 35.13 15.01 32.35
C LEU A 145 35.26 16.52 32.52
N GLU A 146 34.47 17.30 31.76
CA GLU A 146 33.94 18.57 32.27
C GLU A 146 32.59 18.94 31.64
N LYS A 147 31.62 19.18 32.52
CA LYS A 147 30.31 19.78 32.27
C LYS A 147 30.48 21.26 31.97
N ILE A 148 29.78 21.80 30.97
CA ILE A 148 29.29 23.19 31.01
C ILE A 148 27.91 23.28 30.33
N GLU A 149 26.93 23.65 31.13
CA GLU A 149 25.69 24.39 30.80
C GLU A 149 25.57 25.46 31.92
N PRO A 150 24.70 26.49 31.88
CA PRO A 150 23.87 27.06 30.79
C PRO A 150 23.82 28.61 30.81
N ALA A 151 23.11 29.26 29.86
CA ALA A 151 22.39 30.55 29.99
C ALA A 151 21.72 30.87 28.62
N ALA A 152 20.41 31.04 28.42
CA ALA A 152 19.35 31.89 29.02
C ALA A 152 19.08 33.19 28.19
N GLY A 153 17.79 33.40 27.83
CA GLY A 153 17.18 34.60 27.21
C GLY A 153 16.71 34.37 25.77
N ILE A 154 15.48 33.93 25.48
CA ILE A 154 14.19 34.67 25.38
C ILE A 154 14.28 35.95 24.54
N ASP A 155 13.63 35.95 23.38
CA ASP A 155 12.86 37.07 22.81
C ASP A 155 11.67 36.47 22.01
N GLU A 156 10.50 37.04 22.25
CA GLU A 156 9.18 36.73 21.68
C GLU A 156 8.90 37.51 20.38
N GLU A 157 7.87 37.05 19.65
CA GLU A 157 7.06 37.78 18.65
C GLU A 157 7.63 38.09 17.25
N TYR A 158 7.02 37.50 16.21
CA TYR A 158 6.29 38.25 15.16
C TYR A 158 5.58 37.29 14.18
N PHE A 159 4.25 37.22 14.28
CA PHE A 159 3.35 36.75 13.22
C PHE A 159 2.88 37.97 12.41
N PRO A 160 2.58 37.79 11.11
CA PRO A 160 1.44 38.50 10.56
C PRO A 160 0.44 37.54 9.91
N ASP A 161 -0.80 37.61 10.41
CA ASP A 161 -2.03 37.32 9.70
C ASP A 161 -2.51 38.65 9.07
N PHE A 162 -2.95 38.63 7.82
CA PHE A 162 -4.00 39.53 7.34
C PHE A 162 -4.72 38.93 6.13
N SER A 163 -6.03 38.88 6.27
CA SER A 163 -7.05 38.50 5.29
C SER A 163 -7.54 39.70 4.45
N GLU A 164 -7.90 39.38 3.20
CA GLU A 164 -8.92 39.98 2.30
C GLU A 164 -9.04 41.50 2.05
N LYS A 165 -8.74 41.93 0.80
CA LYS A 165 -9.76 42.30 -0.23
C LYS A 165 -9.16 42.82 -1.57
N ASN A 166 -9.72 42.30 -2.67
CA ASN A 166 -10.05 42.86 -4.02
C ASN A 166 -9.32 44.14 -4.49
N ASP A 167 -8.86 44.33 -5.74
CA ASP A 167 -9.39 43.95 -7.07
C ASP A 167 -8.27 44.05 -8.15
N SER A 168 -8.49 43.33 -9.26
CA SER A 168 -8.02 43.58 -10.64
C SER A 168 -6.57 44.02 -10.89
N ASP A 169 -5.73 43.11 -11.39
CA ASP A 169 -5.36 43.12 -12.81
C ASP A 169 -4.49 41.93 -13.20
N SER A 170 -4.80 41.42 -14.38
CA SER A 170 -4.25 40.25 -15.06
C SER A 170 -2.79 40.45 -15.49
N GLU A 171 -1.88 39.56 -15.10
CA GLU A 171 -0.73 39.17 -15.96
C GLU A 171 -0.05 37.88 -15.46
N THR A 172 -0.30 36.77 -16.16
CA THR A 172 0.42 35.50 -15.98
C THR A 172 1.56 35.39 -17.00
N VAL A 173 2.80 35.30 -16.52
CA VAL A 173 3.96 34.91 -17.34
C VAL A 173 4.02 33.38 -17.38
N ALA A 174 3.65 32.81 -18.53
CA ALA A 174 3.69 31.39 -18.81
C ALA A 174 5.12 30.91 -19.16
N PHE A 175 5.54 29.82 -18.52
CA PHE A 175 6.78 29.10 -18.83
C PHE A 175 6.57 28.25 -20.10
N LYS A 176 7.35 28.54 -21.14
CA LYS A 176 7.29 27.87 -22.45
C LYS A 176 7.70 26.40 -22.37
N VAL A 177 6.77 25.51 -22.74
CA VAL A 177 7.06 24.15 -23.21
C VAL A 177 6.90 24.14 -24.73
N ALA A 178 7.92 23.65 -25.43
CA ALA A 178 7.94 23.56 -26.89
C ALA A 178 6.83 22.64 -27.40
N ALA A 179 5.87 23.22 -28.14
CA ALA A 179 4.86 22.49 -28.87
C ALA A 179 5.48 21.82 -30.11
N ILE A 180 5.19 20.54 -30.29
CA ILE A 180 5.31 19.86 -31.59
C ILE A 180 4.25 20.50 -32.51
N PRO A 181 4.58 20.93 -33.75
CA PRO A 181 3.61 21.56 -34.61
C PRO A 181 2.60 20.53 -35.11
N ALA A 182 1.43 20.49 -34.48
CA ALA A 182 0.23 19.96 -35.11
C ALA A 182 -0.25 21.02 -36.10
N ASN A 183 0.03 20.82 -37.39
CA ASN A 183 -0.57 21.62 -38.44
C ASN A 183 -2.05 21.19 -38.56
N ILE A 184 -2.88 21.76 -37.68
CA ILE A 184 -4.34 21.64 -37.65
C ILE A 184 -4.89 22.92 -38.28
N ALA A 185 -4.66 23.08 -39.58
CA ALA A 185 -5.20 24.18 -40.37
C ALA A 185 -5.96 23.72 -41.62
N ASP A 186 -6.32 22.43 -41.72
CA ASP A 186 -7.16 21.88 -42.79
C ASP A 186 -8.24 20.96 -42.19
N ASN A 187 -9.20 21.54 -41.47
CA ASN A 187 -10.49 20.89 -41.15
C ASN A 187 -11.60 21.56 -41.98
N PRO A 188 -12.08 20.95 -43.09
CA PRO A 188 -12.99 21.62 -44.02
C PRO A 188 -14.47 21.20 -43.93
N PHE A 189 -14.99 20.79 -42.76
CA PHE A 189 -16.42 20.45 -42.63
C PHE A 189 -17.05 21.01 -41.36
N ASP A 190 -17.78 22.13 -41.53
CA ASP A 190 -18.79 22.64 -40.59
C ASP A 190 -20.17 22.09 -41.05
N PRO A 191 -21.00 21.47 -40.19
CA PRO A 191 -22.23 20.78 -40.61
C PRO A 191 -23.46 21.65 -40.87
N LEU A 192 -23.35 22.98 -41.01
CA LEU A 192 -24.54 23.87 -41.04
C LEU A 192 -24.79 24.68 -42.32
N ASP A 193 -23.99 24.57 -43.38
CA ASP A 193 -24.31 25.25 -44.65
C ASP A 193 -25.14 24.35 -45.59
N MET A 194 -26.41 24.14 -45.23
CA MET A 194 -27.48 23.80 -46.17
C MET A 194 -28.56 24.88 -46.10
N GLU A 195 -28.42 25.94 -46.88
CA GLU A 195 -29.55 26.78 -47.28
C GLU A 195 -30.05 26.36 -48.68
N PRO A 196 -31.38 26.40 -48.90
CA PRO A 196 -31.99 25.93 -50.14
C PRO A 196 -31.74 26.93 -51.26
N VAL A 197 -31.16 26.48 -52.36
CA VAL A 197 -31.02 27.31 -53.57
C VAL A 197 -32.42 27.55 -54.17
N GLU A 198 -32.87 28.80 -54.07
CA GLU A 198 -34.02 29.32 -54.80
C GLU A 198 -33.83 29.15 -56.31
N THR A 199 -34.89 28.70 -56.97
CA THR A 199 -35.00 28.60 -58.42
C THR A 199 -35.00 30.00 -59.05
N GLY A 200 -33.83 30.44 -59.52
CA GLY A 200 -33.68 31.63 -60.35
C GLY A 200 -33.94 31.33 -61.83
N GLU A 201 -35.13 31.69 -62.31
CA GLU A 201 -35.45 31.77 -63.74
C GLU A 201 -34.49 32.70 -64.49
N LEU A 202 -33.71 32.17 -65.44
CA LEU A 202 -33.00 32.97 -66.42
C LEU A 202 -33.81 33.08 -67.72
N LYS A 203 -34.43 34.25 -67.83
CA LYS A 203 -35.19 34.80 -68.96
C LYS A 203 -34.52 34.58 -70.32
N SER A 204 -35.23 33.89 -71.19
CA SER A 204 -35.05 33.95 -72.64
C SER A 204 -35.68 35.24 -73.20
N LYS A 205 -34.93 35.99 -74.01
CA LYS A 205 -35.42 37.13 -74.79
C LYS A 205 -34.80 37.12 -76.18
N ILE A 206 -35.54 36.60 -77.17
CA ILE A 206 -35.71 37.24 -78.50
C ILE A 206 -37.17 36.99 -78.92
N SER A 207 -37.85 38.07 -79.33
CA SER A 207 -39.30 38.17 -79.54
C SER A 207 -39.76 37.70 -80.93
N PRO A 208 -41.08 37.50 -81.11
CA PRO A 208 -41.73 37.15 -82.38
C PRO A 208 -42.28 38.39 -83.12
N PHE A 209 -42.33 38.37 -84.46
CA PHE A 209 -43.44 38.99 -85.21
C PHE A 209 -43.54 38.47 -86.67
N THR A 210 -44.71 37.87 -86.94
CA THR A 210 -45.60 37.90 -88.13
C THR A 210 -45.21 37.37 -89.51
N MET A 211 -45.93 36.29 -89.87
CA MET A 211 -46.82 36.07 -91.02
C MET A 211 -46.40 36.47 -92.44
N LEU A 212 -46.46 35.50 -93.37
CA LEU A 212 -47.59 35.41 -94.31
C LEU A 212 -47.71 34.01 -94.92
N ALA A 213 -48.97 33.57 -95.03
CA ALA A 213 -49.41 32.37 -95.71
C ALA A 213 -49.51 32.60 -97.23
N VAL A 214 -49.12 31.61 -98.03
CA VAL A 214 -49.76 31.33 -99.33
C VAL A 214 -49.82 29.81 -99.52
N ALA A 215 -51.04 29.32 -99.73
CA ALA A 215 -51.36 27.95 -100.08
C ALA A 215 -50.99 27.65 -101.54
N GLY A 216 -50.58 26.41 -101.82
CA GLY A 216 -50.36 25.92 -103.18
C GLY A 216 -49.98 24.44 -103.20
N ILE A 217 -50.99 23.59 -103.25
CA ILE A 217 -50.89 22.14 -103.48
C ILE A 217 -50.26 21.90 -104.87
N THR A 218 -49.23 21.06 -104.98
CA THR A 218 -49.24 19.84 -105.82
C THR A 218 -47.87 19.17 -105.87
N SER A 219 -47.94 17.84 -105.96
CA SER A 219 -47.01 16.90 -106.61
C SER A 219 -45.95 16.21 -105.73
N LEU A 220 -46.28 14.96 -105.38
CA LEU A 220 -45.35 13.85 -105.22
C LEU A 220 -44.42 13.77 -106.44
N VAL A 221 -43.15 14.18 -106.32
CA VAL A 221 -41.94 13.55 -106.89
C VAL A 221 -40.75 14.17 -106.16
N GLY A 222 -40.00 13.39 -105.37
CA GLY A 222 -38.79 13.89 -104.69
C GLY A 222 -38.37 13.17 -103.40
N ILE A 223 -39.05 12.10 -102.98
CA ILE A 223 -38.64 11.30 -101.80
C ILE A 223 -37.60 10.25 -102.22
N ILE A 224 -36.45 10.68 -102.76
CA ILE A 224 -35.20 9.87 -102.82
C ILE A 224 -33.95 10.75 -102.57
N LEU A 225 -34.03 12.09 -102.57
CA LEU A 225 -32.87 12.97 -102.31
C LEU A 225 -32.89 13.70 -100.96
N ALA A 226 -33.89 13.47 -100.11
CA ALA A 226 -33.94 14.01 -98.74
C ALA A 226 -33.35 13.05 -97.67
N SER A 227 -33.18 11.76 -97.98
CA SER A 227 -32.52 10.79 -97.08
C SER A 227 -30.99 10.97 -97.04
N GLY A 228 -30.38 11.53 -98.09
CA GLY A 228 -28.94 11.82 -98.12
C GLY A 228 -28.53 13.00 -97.23
N TYR A 229 -29.39 14.00 -97.04
CA TYR A 229 -29.04 15.21 -96.27
C TYR A 229 -29.03 14.97 -94.76
N TYR A 230 -29.91 14.09 -94.26
CA TYR A 230 -29.96 13.71 -92.84
C TYR A 230 -28.81 12.76 -92.42
N VAL A 231 -28.18 12.08 -93.40
CA VAL A 231 -26.96 11.31 -93.19
C VAL A 231 -25.76 12.27 -93.16
N LEU A 232 -25.71 13.31 -93.98
CA LEU A 232 -24.59 14.25 -93.99
C LEU A 232 -24.58 15.26 -92.83
N SER A 233 -25.70 15.45 -92.12
CA SER A 233 -25.79 16.37 -90.97
C SER A 233 -25.31 15.79 -89.65
N ARG A 234 -24.87 14.52 -89.60
CA ARG A 234 -24.34 13.91 -88.38
C ARG A 234 -22.88 14.35 -88.16
N PRO A 235 -22.45 14.49 -86.89
CA PRO A 235 -21.08 14.90 -86.58
C PRO A 235 -20.07 13.91 -87.20
N CYS A 236 -19.00 14.47 -87.78
CA CYS A 236 -17.82 13.74 -88.26
C CYS A 236 -18.02 12.86 -89.51
N VAL A 237 -18.92 13.27 -90.41
CA VAL A 237 -19.24 12.54 -91.65
C VAL A 237 -18.40 13.00 -92.86
N ILE A 238 -18.09 14.30 -92.95
CA ILE A 238 -17.21 14.89 -93.97
C ILE A 238 -16.36 15.98 -93.29
N GLY A 239 -15.02 15.93 -93.43
CA GLY A 239 -14.10 16.95 -92.90
C GLY A 239 -13.54 16.67 -91.50
N GLU A 240 -12.99 17.72 -90.86
CA GLU A 240 -12.40 17.65 -89.53
C GLU A 240 -13.46 17.35 -88.44
N CYS A 241 -13.17 16.37 -87.57
CA CYS A 241 -14.09 15.93 -86.52
C CYS A 241 -13.86 16.71 -85.22
N THR A 242 -14.60 17.80 -85.03
CA THR A 242 -14.53 18.62 -83.81
C THR A 242 -14.95 17.84 -82.56
N ALA A 243 -15.86 16.87 -82.67
CA ALA A 243 -16.27 16.02 -81.56
C ALA A 243 -15.10 15.18 -81.00
N LEU A 244 -14.26 14.63 -81.88
CA LEU A 244 -13.10 13.83 -81.48
C LEU A 244 -11.98 14.71 -80.90
N ALA A 245 -11.76 15.90 -81.45
CA ALA A 245 -10.85 16.89 -80.88
C ALA A 245 -11.30 17.36 -79.48
N ASN A 246 -12.58 17.67 -79.31
CA ASN A 246 -13.16 18.08 -78.03
C ASN A 246 -13.12 16.97 -76.99
N ALA A 247 -13.44 15.72 -77.37
CA ALA A 247 -13.36 14.56 -76.48
C ALA A 247 -11.93 14.31 -76.01
N LYS A 248 -10.94 14.43 -76.91
CA LYS A 248 -9.51 14.33 -76.57
C LYS A 248 -9.07 15.42 -75.60
N GLN A 249 -9.50 16.66 -75.82
CA GLN A 249 -9.22 17.77 -74.91
C GLN A 249 -9.87 17.56 -73.54
N LEU A 250 -11.13 17.11 -73.47
CA LEU A 250 -11.83 16.82 -72.22
C LEU A 250 -11.17 15.67 -71.43
N SER A 251 -10.74 14.59 -72.11
CA SER A 251 -9.99 13.50 -71.48
C SER A 251 -8.63 13.99 -70.93
N GLN A 252 -7.90 14.80 -71.69
CA GLN A 252 -6.63 15.38 -71.23
C GLN A 252 -6.82 16.35 -70.06
N ASN A 253 -7.89 17.15 -70.09
CA ASN A 253 -8.26 18.05 -69.00
C ASN A 253 -8.60 17.25 -67.74
N SER A 254 -9.38 16.17 -67.84
CA SER A 254 -9.69 15.26 -66.73
C SER A 254 -8.40 14.75 -66.04
N MET A 255 -7.43 14.28 -66.83
CA MET A 255 -6.16 13.81 -66.30
C MET A 255 -5.28 14.92 -65.75
N ARG A 256 -5.36 16.13 -66.32
CA ARG A 256 -4.67 17.31 -65.79
C ARG A 256 -5.26 17.70 -64.44
N THR A 257 -6.59 17.75 -64.31
CA THR A 257 -7.34 18.03 -63.08
C THR A 257 -6.89 17.09 -61.95
N LEU A 258 -6.73 15.80 -62.21
CA LEU A 258 -6.23 14.80 -61.23
C LEU A 258 -4.72 14.96 -60.90
N ARG A 259 -3.92 15.44 -61.84
CA ARG A 259 -2.47 15.65 -61.64
C ARG A 259 -2.17 16.92 -60.88
N THR A 260 -2.89 18.01 -61.17
CA THR A 260 -2.61 19.35 -60.64
C THR A 260 -3.39 19.66 -59.37
N SER A 261 -4.55 19.03 -59.14
CA SER A 261 -5.35 19.32 -57.97
C SER A 261 -4.79 18.69 -56.69
N LYS A 262 -4.67 19.51 -55.65
CA LYS A 262 -4.52 19.08 -54.26
C LYS A 262 -5.87 18.95 -53.52
N VAL A 263 -6.97 19.33 -54.16
CA VAL A 263 -8.31 19.54 -53.59
C VAL A 263 -9.17 18.27 -53.67
N ALA A 264 -10.01 18.03 -52.67
CA ALA A 264 -10.84 16.83 -52.52
C ALA A 264 -11.89 16.60 -53.63
N ASN A 265 -12.38 17.65 -54.29
CA ASN A 265 -13.46 17.56 -55.30
C ASN A 265 -12.98 17.35 -56.74
N SER A 266 -11.66 17.33 -56.97
CA SER A 266 -11.11 17.08 -58.32
C SER A 266 -11.44 15.72 -58.94
N PRO A 267 -11.67 14.63 -58.18
CA PRO A 267 -12.09 13.36 -58.76
C PRO A 267 -13.47 13.43 -59.41
N ASP A 268 -14.43 14.14 -58.82
CA ASP A 268 -15.79 14.28 -59.38
C ASP A 268 -15.80 15.21 -60.60
N GLU A 269 -15.00 16.28 -60.58
CA GLU A 269 -14.81 17.15 -61.75
C GLU A 269 -14.14 16.40 -62.91
N ALA A 270 -13.07 15.65 -62.64
CA ALA A 270 -12.41 14.81 -63.62
C ALA A 270 -13.34 13.73 -64.19
N ARG A 271 -14.22 13.16 -63.34
CA ARG A 271 -15.24 12.18 -63.75
C ARG A 271 -16.25 12.81 -64.69
N SER A 272 -16.72 14.03 -64.39
CA SER A 272 -17.62 14.78 -65.26
C SER A 272 -16.99 15.07 -66.62
N GLN A 273 -15.74 15.57 -66.64
CA GLN A 273 -15.01 15.87 -67.88
C GLN A 273 -14.82 14.62 -68.75
N LEU A 274 -14.48 13.48 -68.15
CA LEU A 274 -14.30 12.22 -68.88
C LEU A 274 -15.63 11.63 -69.37
N LYS A 275 -16.71 11.78 -68.59
CA LYS A 275 -18.05 11.39 -69.02
C LYS A 275 -18.52 12.20 -70.23
N GLN A 276 -18.32 13.52 -70.21
CA GLN A 276 -18.63 14.38 -71.36
C GLN A 276 -17.80 13.99 -72.61
N ALA A 277 -16.54 13.57 -72.43
CA ALA A 277 -15.73 13.06 -73.54
C ALA A 277 -16.31 11.78 -74.15
N ILE A 278 -16.82 10.86 -73.32
CA ILE A 278 -17.49 9.63 -73.78
C ILE A 278 -18.80 9.97 -74.50
N ASP A 279 -19.62 10.85 -73.93
CA ASP A 279 -20.92 11.28 -74.47
C ASP A 279 -20.78 11.98 -75.84
N LEU A 280 -19.63 12.62 -76.12
CA LEU A 280 -19.32 13.21 -77.43
C LEU A 280 -18.97 12.17 -78.51
N LEU A 281 -18.45 11.01 -78.13
CA LEU A 281 -17.98 9.98 -79.05
C LEU A 281 -19.04 8.90 -79.32
N GLU A 282 -19.95 8.65 -78.38
CA GLU A 282 -21.01 7.63 -78.49
C GLU A 282 -21.95 7.82 -79.71
N PRO A 283 -22.38 9.04 -80.07
CA PRO A 283 -23.28 9.28 -81.20
C PRO A 283 -22.62 9.14 -82.59
N ILE A 284 -21.29 8.96 -82.66
CA ILE A 284 -20.56 8.87 -83.95
C ILE A 284 -21.00 7.61 -84.69
N PRO A 285 -21.63 7.76 -85.87
CA PRO A 285 -22.25 6.64 -86.57
C PRO A 285 -21.20 5.66 -87.14
N PRO A 286 -21.57 4.38 -87.35
CA PRO A 286 -20.65 3.34 -87.80
C PRO A 286 -20.05 3.55 -89.19
N TRP A 287 -20.66 4.41 -90.00
CA TRP A 287 -20.25 4.74 -91.38
C TRP A 287 -19.40 6.01 -91.48
N SER A 288 -19.02 6.64 -90.35
CA SER A 288 -18.06 7.75 -90.31
C SER A 288 -16.62 7.26 -90.56
N PHE A 289 -15.84 8.03 -91.33
CA PHE A 289 -14.40 7.78 -91.52
C PHE A 289 -13.61 7.78 -90.19
N HIS A 290 -14.04 8.56 -89.21
CA HIS A 290 -13.43 8.68 -87.88
C HIS A 290 -13.87 7.59 -86.90
N ARG A 291 -14.68 6.60 -87.35
CA ARG A 291 -15.27 5.58 -86.46
C ARG A 291 -14.23 4.69 -85.78
N GLY A 292 -13.17 4.28 -86.48
CA GLY A 292 -12.12 3.43 -85.89
C GLY A 292 -11.35 4.14 -84.77
N GLU A 293 -11.03 5.41 -84.97
CA GLU A 293 -10.40 6.26 -83.95
C GLU A 293 -11.36 6.51 -82.77
N ALA A 294 -12.63 6.82 -83.06
CA ALA A 294 -13.65 7.01 -82.03
C ALA A 294 -13.91 5.75 -81.19
N GLN A 295 -13.94 4.55 -81.80
CA GLN A 295 -14.10 3.28 -81.06
C GLN A 295 -12.91 2.97 -80.17
N THR A 296 -11.69 3.24 -80.64
CA THR A 296 -10.47 3.06 -79.85
C THR A 296 -10.43 4.02 -78.67
N ALA A 297 -10.73 5.32 -78.91
CA ALA A 297 -10.82 6.33 -77.86
C ALA A 297 -11.95 6.03 -76.86
N LEU A 298 -13.10 5.52 -77.32
CA LEU A 298 -14.19 5.09 -76.44
C LEU A 298 -13.77 3.94 -75.52
N ALA A 299 -13.08 2.92 -76.02
CA ALA A 299 -12.58 1.83 -75.18
C ALA A 299 -11.57 2.34 -74.13
N GLU A 300 -10.66 3.23 -74.55
CA GLU A 300 -9.69 3.85 -73.67
C GLU A 300 -10.36 4.72 -72.58
N TYR A 301 -11.30 5.59 -72.96
CA TYR A 301 -11.99 6.49 -72.02
C TYR A 301 -12.91 5.72 -71.07
N ASN A 302 -13.55 4.64 -71.52
CA ASN A 302 -14.31 3.77 -70.64
C ASN A 302 -13.41 3.09 -69.60
N GLN A 303 -12.25 2.58 -70.00
CA GLN A 303 -11.28 2.01 -69.05
C GLN A 303 -10.75 3.07 -68.07
N GLN A 304 -10.42 4.27 -68.56
CA GLN A 304 -10.01 5.40 -67.72
C GLN A 304 -11.12 5.81 -66.72
N SER A 305 -12.38 5.77 -67.15
CA SER A 305 -13.55 6.08 -66.32
C SER A 305 -13.75 5.05 -65.22
N GLN A 306 -13.59 3.75 -65.53
CA GLN A 306 -13.61 2.70 -64.51
C GLN A 306 -12.50 2.90 -63.48
N ASN A 307 -11.26 3.12 -63.93
CA ASN A 307 -10.12 3.37 -63.04
C ASN A 307 -10.33 4.62 -62.16
N LEU A 308 -10.97 5.66 -62.71
CA LEU A 308 -11.31 6.87 -61.98
C LEU A 308 -12.43 6.64 -60.95
N ASN A 309 -13.45 5.85 -61.29
CA ASN A 309 -14.51 5.48 -60.33
C ASN A 309 -13.92 4.68 -59.16
N SER A 310 -13.01 3.73 -59.40
CA SER A 310 -12.30 3.01 -58.34
C SER A 310 -11.52 3.97 -57.43
N ALA A 311 -10.87 5.00 -57.99
CA ALA A 311 -10.17 6.01 -57.20
C ALA A 311 -11.12 6.88 -56.35
N ILE A 312 -12.34 7.15 -56.85
CA ILE A 312 -13.37 7.89 -56.12
C ILE A 312 -13.94 7.04 -54.97
N ASP A 313 -14.23 5.77 -55.22
CA ASP A 313 -14.74 4.87 -54.19
C ASP A 313 -13.71 4.65 -53.08
N ALA A 314 -12.42 4.54 -53.43
CA ALA A 314 -11.34 4.54 -52.46
C ALA A 314 -11.32 5.82 -51.60
N ALA A 315 -11.57 6.99 -52.21
CA ALA A 315 -11.65 8.25 -51.48
C ALA A 315 -12.84 8.28 -50.51
N LYS A 316 -14.00 7.70 -50.86
CA LYS A 316 -15.15 7.60 -49.94
C LYS A 316 -14.85 6.72 -48.72
N PHE A 317 -14.16 5.60 -48.91
CA PHE A 317 -13.70 4.77 -47.79
C PHE A 317 -12.77 5.55 -46.87
N ALA A 318 -11.79 6.25 -47.43
CA ALA A 318 -10.88 7.12 -46.68
C ALA A 318 -11.60 8.23 -45.89
N THR A 319 -12.59 8.90 -46.49
CA THR A 319 -13.40 9.91 -45.79
C THR A 319 -14.20 9.30 -44.65
N SER A 320 -14.82 8.15 -44.88
CA SER A 320 -15.58 7.43 -43.86
C SER A 320 -14.69 7.00 -42.68
N ALA A 321 -13.46 6.56 -42.99
CA ALA A 321 -12.46 6.22 -41.99
C ALA A 321 -12.07 7.44 -41.15
N ALA A 322 -11.77 8.56 -41.80
CA ALA A 322 -11.41 9.81 -41.15
C ALA A 322 -12.52 10.31 -40.21
N GLN A 323 -13.77 10.31 -40.68
CA GLN A 323 -14.95 10.69 -39.88
C GLN A 323 -15.16 9.82 -38.65
N LYS A 324 -14.94 8.49 -38.75
CA LYS A 324 -15.05 7.60 -37.58
C LYS A 324 -14.03 7.90 -36.49
N THR A 325 -12.89 8.48 -36.88
CA THR A 325 -11.79 8.85 -35.98
C THR A 325 -11.74 10.34 -35.68
N GLN A 326 -12.74 11.09 -36.15
CA GLN A 326 -12.88 12.51 -35.87
C GLN A 326 -13.17 12.68 -34.38
N ASP A 327 -12.46 13.60 -33.74
CA ASP A 327 -12.58 13.97 -32.33
C ASP A 327 -12.27 12.84 -31.32
N PRO A 328 -10.99 12.50 -31.09
CA PRO A 328 -10.60 11.60 -30.01
C PRO A 328 -10.98 12.17 -28.63
N PRO A 329 -11.31 11.30 -27.64
CA PRO A 329 -11.07 9.86 -27.63
C PRO A 329 -12.18 9.03 -28.29
N VAL A 330 -11.79 8.04 -29.08
CA VAL A 330 -12.71 7.14 -29.80
C VAL A 330 -12.49 5.70 -29.31
N SER A 331 -13.56 4.90 -29.21
CA SER A 331 -13.51 3.52 -28.74
C SER A 331 -12.71 2.59 -29.66
N GLU A 332 -12.20 1.50 -29.09
CA GLU A 332 -11.48 0.44 -29.82
C GLU A 332 -12.24 -0.04 -31.07
N GLN A 333 -13.55 -0.30 -30.94
CA GLN A 333 -14.38 -0.78 -32.05
C GLN A 333 -14.39 0.22 -33.21
N ARG A 334 -14.53 1.52 -32.93
CA ARG A 334 -14.57 2.54 -33.99
C ARG A 334 -13.20 2.73 -34.65
N TRP A 335 -12.09 2.53 -33.92
CA TRP A 335 -10.75 2.47 -34.50
C TRP A 335 -10.59 1.27 -35.45
N GLN A 336 -11.04 0.08 -35.06
CA GLN A 336 -11.00 -1.12 -35.91
C GLN A 336 -11.82 -0.93 -37.20
N GLU A 337 -13.02 -0.33 -37.08
CA GLU A 337 -13.85 0.00 -38.24
C GLU A 337 -13.15 0.99 -39.17
N ALA A 338 -12.44 1.99 -38.63
CA ALA A 338 -11.67 2.94 -39.42
C ALA A 338 -10.48 2.30 -40.13
N GLU A 339 -9.77 1.37 -39.48
CA GLU A 339 -8.67 0.61 -40.09
C GLU A 339 -9.13 -0.21 -41.29
N ALA A 340 -10.25 -0.94 -41.15
CA ALA A 340 -10.82 -1.71 -42.26
C ALA A 340 -11.20 -0.83 -43.46
N LEU A 341 -11.68 0.39 -43.21
CA LEU A 341 -11.99 1.36 -44.26
C LEU A 341 -10.71 1.91 -44.91
N TRP A 342 -9.66 2.21 -44.14
CA TRP A 342 -8.35 2.61 -44.69
C TRP A 342 -7.73 1.51 -45.54
N GLU A 343 -7.80 0.25 -45.11
CA GLU A 343 -7.32 -0.91 -45.87
C GLU A 343 -8.10 -1.08 -47.17
N SER A 344 -9.43 -0.96 -47.13
CA SER A 344 -10.29 -1.00 -48.31
C SER A 344 -9.94 0.11 -49.31
N ALA A 345 -9.70 1.33 -48.83
CA ALA A 345 -9.27 2.45 -49.67
C ALA A 345 -7.91 2.18 -50.34
N ILE A 346 -6.94 1.64 -49.60
CA ILE A 346 -5.60 1.33 -50.13
C ILE A 346 -5.68 0.19 -51.16
N ALA A 347 -6.49 -0.84 -50.89
CA ALA A 347 -6.68 -1.97 -51.80
C ALA A 347 -7.28 -1.51 -53.14
N GLN A 348 -8.34 -0.70 -53.10
CA GLN A 348 -8.98 -0.18 -54.33
C GLN A 348 -8.04 0.71 -55.17
N LEU A 349 -7.16 1.49 -54.55
CA LEU A 349 -6.14 2.24 -55.28
C LEU A 349 -5.04 1.34 -55.86
N GLY A 350 -4.78 0.18 -55.24
CA GLY A 350 -3.80 -0.80 -55.70
C GLY A 350 -4.25 -1.61 -56.91
N GLU A 351 -5.55 -1.69 -57.18
CA GLU A 351 -6.10 -2.38 -58.36
C GLU A 351 -5.93 -1.57 -59.66
N ILE A 352 -5.64 -0.27 -59.57
CA ILE A 352 -5.48 0.60 -60.74
C ILE A 352 -4.17 0.26 -61.48
N PRO A 353 -4.21 -0.11 -62.78
CA PRO A 353 -3.02 -0.50 -63.53
C PRO A 353 -1.98 0.62 -63.65
N GLU A 354 -0.68 0.29 -63.67
CA GLU A 354 0.41 1.27 -63.84
C GLU A 354 0.36 2.02 -65.18
N THR A 355 -0.26 1.42 -66.19
CA THR A 355 -0.49 2.03 -67.51
C THR A 355 -1.63 3.05 -67.49
N SER A 356 -2.43 3.11 -66.43
CA SER A 356 -3.55 4.04 -66.29
C SER A 356 -3.06 5.48 -66.10
N PRO A 357 -3.60 6.46 -66.85
CA PRO A 357 -3.33 7.87 -66.60
C PRO A 357 -3.69 8.36 -65.18
N VAL A 358 -4.57 7.63 -64.47
CA VAL A 358 -4.98 7.86 -63.07
C VAL A 358 -3.96 7.35 -62.06
N TYR A 359 -3.06 6.43 -62.45
CA TYR A 359 -2.12 5.77 -61.54
C TYR A 359 -1.25 6.73 -60.70
N PRO A 360 -0.70 7.83 -61.23
CA PRO A 360 0.07 8.77 -60.40
C PRO A 360 -0.74 9.40 -59.26
N PHE A 361 -2.05 9.61 -59.46
CA PHE A 361 -2.95 10.08 -58.40
C PHE A 361 -3.16 8.98 -57.36
N ALA A 362 -3.48 7.76 -57.82
CA ALA A 362 -3.69 6.59 -56.98
C ALA A 362 -2.46 6.30 -56.10
N GLN A 363 -1.25 6.35 -56.67
CA GLN A 363 -0.01 6.13 -55.94
C GLN A 363 0.22 7.16 -54.82
N ARG A 364 -0.03 8.44 -55.08
CA ARG A 364 0.10 9.50 -54.06
C ARG A 364 -0.90 9.30 -52.91
N LYS A 365 -2.17 9.05 -53.24
CA LYS A 365 -3.21 8.82 -52.23
C LYS A 365 -3.02 7.53 -51.45
N ALA A 366 -2.58 6.45 -52.10
CA ALA A 366 -2.22 5.22 -51.40
C ALA A 366 -1.07 5.42 -50.40
N LYS A 367 -0.08 6.29 -50.70
CA LYS A 367 0.98 6.65 -49.75
C LYS A 367 0.42 7.41 -48.54
N GLU A 368 -0.44 8.40 -48.78
CA GLU A 368 -1.12 9.18 -47.73
C GLU A 368 -1.97 8.27 -46.82
N TYR A 369 -2.81 7.41 -47.41
CA TYR A 369 -3.69 6.52 -46.65
C TYR A 369 -2.92 5.48 -45.84
N ARG A 370 -1.78 4.98 -46.34
CA ARG A 370 -0.89 4.11 -45.54
C ARG A 370 -0.33 4.83 -44.31
N THR A 371 -0.02 6.13 -44.40
CA THR A 371 0.40 6.93 -43.24
C THR A 371 -0.75 7.10 -42.25
N ASN A 372 -1.97 7.35 -42.72
CA ASN A 372 -3.15 7.46 -41.87
C ASN A 372 -3.47 6.13 -41.16
N LEU A 373 -3.45 5.01 -41.90
CA LEU A 373 -3.59 3.67 -41.34
C LEU A 373 -2.54 3.40 -40.25
N ALA A 374 -1.26 3.71 -40.53
CA ALA A 374 -0.20 3.53 -39.53
C ALA A 374 -0.41 4.39 -38.27
N SER A 375 -0.99 5.58 -38.39
CA SER A 375 -1.38 6.42 -37.24
C SER A 375 -2.55 5.82 -36.46
N SER A 376 -3.58 5.36 -37.19
CA SER A 376 -4.75 4.65 -36.65
C SER A 376 -4.33 3.44 -35.83
N ASN A 377 -3.48 2.57 -36.38
CA ASN A 377 -2.99 1.36 -35.71
C ASN A 377 -2.25 1.66 -34.41
N ARG A 378 -1.46 2.74 -34.37
CA ARG A 378 -0.77 3.18 -33.14
C ARG A 378 -1.77 3.64 -32.09
N ARG A 379 -2.83 4.36 -32.48
CA ARG A 379 -3.89 4.81 -31.58
C ARG A 379 -4.74 3.65 -31.08
N LEU A 380 -5.13 2.72 -31.96
CA LEU A 380 -5.81 1.49 -31.57
C LEU A 380 -5.02 0.70 -30.53
N THR A 381 -3.71 0.51 -30.77
CA THR A 381 -2.84 -0.20 -29.82
C THR A 381 -2.77 0.51 -28.46
N ALA A 382 -2.71 1.86 -28.47
CA ALA A 382 -2.72 2.65 -27.25
C ALA A 382 -4.06 2.53 -26.51
N GLU A 383 -5.18 2.55 -27.23
CA GLU A 383 -6.54 2.38 -26.69
C GLU A 383 -6.73 0.99 -26.06
N GLN A 384 -6.31 -0.06 -26.76
CA GLN A 384 -6.35 -1.45 -26.26
C GLN A 384 -5.52 -1.63 -24.99
N LYS A 385 -4.31 -1.05 -24.99
CA LYS A 385 -3.44 -1.09 -23.80
C LYS A 385 -4.09 -0.34 -22.64
N ALA A 386 -4.64 0.84 -22.91
CA ALA A 386 -5.32 1.66 -21.90
C ALA A 386 -6.53 0.93 -21.30
N GLU A 387 -7.37 0.30 -22.12
CA GLU A 387 -8.52 -0.50 -21.66
C GLU A 387 -8.10 -1.73 -20.85
N LYS A 388 -7.02 -2.40 -21.26
CA LYS A 388 -6.45 -3.50 -20.47
C LYS A 388 -5.95 -2.99 -19.11
N THR A 389 -5.17 -1.91 -19.08
CA THR A 389 -4.65 -1.32 -17.84
C THR A 389 -5.78 -0.84 -16.92
N LEU A 390 -6.85 -0.26 -17.48
CA LEU A 390 -8.03 0.14 -16.72
C LEU A 390 -8.74 -1.06 -16.08
N ARG A 391 -8.92 -2.16 -16.82
CA ARG A 391 -9.50 -3.40 -16.28
C ARG A 391 -8.64 -4.01 -15.19
N GLU A 392 -7.32 -4.03 -15.37
CA GLU A 392 -6.39 -4.49 -14.33
C GLU A 392 -6.49 -3.61 -13.08
N ALA A 393 -6.49 -2.28 -13.21
CA ALA A 393 -6.67 -1.36 -12.09
C ALA A 393 -7.98 -1.59 -11.33
N LYS A 394 -9.10 -1.78 -12.05
CA LYS A 394 -10.41 -2.12 -11.46
C LYS A 394 -10.37 -3.48 -10.75
N SER A 395 -9.70 -4.47 -11.33
CA SER A 395 -9.55 -5.79 -10.70
C SER A 395 -8.70 -5.74 -9.43
N THR A 396 -7.59 -4.99 -9.43
CA THR A 396 -6.75 -4.79 -8.24
C THR A 396 -7.54 -4.07 -7.15
N ALA A 397 -8.34 -3.06 -7.50
CA ALA A 397 -9.24 -2.39 -6.56
C ALA A 397 -10.26 -3.35 -5.94
N GLN A 398 -10.86 -4.24 -6.73
CA GLN A 398 -11.79 -5.27 -6.20
C GLN A 398 -11.10 -6.24 -5.22
N ILE A 399 -9.84 -6.60 -5.48
CA ILE A 399 -9.03 -7.39 -4.53
C ILE A 399 -8.82 -6.61 -3.24
N ALA A 400 -8.49 -5.32 -3.34
CA ALA A 400 -8.35 -4.45 -2.17
C ALA A 400 -9.65 -4.41 -1.34
N GLU A 401 -10.80 -4.20 -1.98
CA GLU A 401 -12.12 -4.20 -1.32
C GLU A 401 -12.45 -5.54 -0.64
N ALA A 402 -12.11 -6.67 -1.28
CA ALA A 402 -12.30 -7.99 -0.68
C ALA A 402 -11.40 -8.20 0.54
N LEU A 403 -10.16 -7.71 0.50
CA LEU A 403 -9.23 -7.75 1.62
C LEU A 403 -9.68 -6.83 2.77
N GLU A 404 -10.22 -5.64 2.47
CA GLU A 404 -10.78 -4.70 3.46
C GLU A 404 -11.83 -5.38 4.34
N ALA A 405 -12.74 -6.16 3.72
CA ALA A 405 -13.85 -6.80 4.42
C ALA A 405 -13.42 -7.80 5.49
N VAL A 406 -12.20 -8.34 5.39
CA VAL A 406 -11.68 -9.38 6.30
C VAL A 406 -10.46 -8.92 7.11
N ALA A 407 -9.95 -7.71 6.87
CA ALA A 407 -8.74 -7.21 7.50
C ALA A 407 -8.95 -6.90 9.00
N GLN A 408 -8.11 -7.49 9.84
CA GLN A 408 -8.22 -7.43 11.31
C GLN A 408 -6.91 -7.05 12.01
N SER A 409 -5.81 -6.91 11.26
CA SER A 409 -4.47 -6.59 11.79
C SER A 409 -3.76 -5.58 10.89
N ALA A 410 -2.73 -4.92 11.43
CA ALA A 410 -1.90 -3.99 10.67
C ALA A 410 -1.30 -4.64 9.41
N GLU A 411 -0.84 -5.89 9.50
CA GLU A 411 -0.32 -6.64 8.35
C GLU A 411 -1.39 -6.88 7.27
N SER A 412 -2.63 -7.20 7.66
CA SER A 412 -3.72 -7.37 6.69
C SER A 412 -4.10 -6.05 6.02
N TRP A 413 -4.12 -4.93 6.76
CA TRP A 413 -4.37 -3.59 6.23
C TRP A 413 -3.22 -3.06 5.38
N GLU A 414 -1.98 -3.50 5.61
CA GLU A 414 -0.86 -3.23 4.73
C GLU A 414 -1.07 -3.83 3.33
N LYS A 415 -1.59 -5.06 3.25
CA LYS A 415 -1.92 -5.68 1.95
C LYS A 415 -3.02 -4.90 1.23
N VAL A 416 -4.05 -4.45 1.96
CA VAL A 416 -5.09 -3.57 1.42
C VAL A 416 -4.46 -2.29 0.85
N GLN A 417 -3.62 -1.62 1.63
CA GLN A 417 -2.93 -0.39 1.23
C GLN A 417 -2.14 -0.60 -0.07
N ILE A 418 -1.32 -1.66 -0.15
CA ILE A 418 -0.50 -1.96 -1.32
C ILE A 418 -1.36 -2.18 -2.58
N ASN A 419 -2.50 -2.86 -2.45
CA ASN A 419 -3.39 -3.07 -3.61
C ASN A 419 -4.04 -1.76 -4.07
N TRP A 420 -4.41 -0.86 -3.16
CA TRP A 420 -4.89 0.47 -3.56
C TRP A 420 -3.80 1.31 -4.23
N GLU A 421 -2.56 1.25 -3.73
CA GLU A 421 -1.41 1.91 -4.35
C GLU A 421 -1.13 1.37 -5.76
N ASP A 422 -1.18 0.04 -5.95
CA ASP A 422 -1.02 -0.60 -7.27
C ASP A 422 -2.18 -0.22 -8.22
N ALA A 423 -3.42 -0.19 -7.73
CA ALA A 423 -4.57 0.24 -8.52
C ALA A 423 -4.41 1.68 -9.00
N LEU A 424 -4.00 2.61 -8.12
CA LEU A 424 -3.73 4.01 -8.47
C LEU A 424 -2.54 4.16 -9.42
N TYR A 425 -1.47 3.39 -9.20
CA TYR A 425 -0.32 3.36 -10.09
C TYR A 425 -0.73 2.95 -11.50
N ARG A 426 -1.50 1.87 -11.66
CA ARG A 426 -2.03 1.44 -12.96
C ARG A 426 -2.90 2.50 -13.62
N LEU A 427 -3.77 3.18 -12.86
CA LEU A 427 -4.55 4.29 -13.41
C LEU A 427 -3.66 5.43 -13.92
N SER A 428 -2.54 5.71 -13.24
CA SER A 428 -1.58 6.74 -13.66
C SER A 428 -0.83 6.40 -14.95
N GLU A 429 -0.70 5.11 -15.28
CA GLU A 429 -0.07 4.65 -16.53
C GLU A 429 -0.97 4.81 -17.77
N ILE A 430 -2.26 5.12 -17.58
CA ILE A 430 -3.23 5.27 -18.69
C ILE A 430 -2.96 6.57 -19.47
N PRO A 431 -2.60 6.49 -20.76
CA PRO A 431 -2.25 7.67 -21.56
C PRO A 431 -3.44 8.62 -21.76
N ARG A 432 -3.15 9.93 -21.79
CA ARG A 432 -4.13 10.97 -22.15
C ARG A 432 -4.64 10.77 -23.59
N GLY A 433 -5.90 11.15 -23.83
CA GLY A 433 -6.54 11.06 -25.14
C GLY A 433 -7.04 9.66 -25.52
N THR A 434 -7.10 8.75 -24.55
CA THR A 434 -7.78 7.44 -24.65
C THR A 434 -9.13 7.51 -23.93
N THR A 435 -10.09 6.65 -24.30
CA THR A 435 -11.40 6.65 -23.61
C THR A 435 -11.26 6.19 -22.15
N SER A 436 -10.33 5.27 -21.90
CA SER A 436 -9.98 4.80 -20.57
C SER A 436 -9.44 5.89 -19.65
N HIS A 437 -8.83 6.96 -20.19
CA HIS A 437 -8.29 8.05 -19.39
C HIS A 437 -9.39 8.84 -18.67
N GLU A 438 -10.51 9.11 -19.35
CA GLU A 438 -11.66 9.80 -18.75
C GLU A 438 -12.24 8.99 -17.58
N GLN A 439 -12.39 7.68 -17.77
CA GLN A 439 -12.81 6.78 -16.70
C GLN A 439 -11.81 6.74 -15.55
N ALA A 440 -10.51 6.72 -15.85
CA ALA A 440 -9.46 6.74 -14.84
C ALA A 440 -9.53 8.00 -13.97
N GLN A 441 -9.71 9.18 -14.57
CA GLN A 441 -9.84 10.44 -13.84
C GLN A 441 -11.00 10.43 -12.83
N VAL A 442 -12.10 9.77 -13.16
CA VAL A 442 -13.25 9.62 -12.24
C VAL A 442 -12.96 8.64 -11.09
N LEU A 443 -12.10 7.64 -11.31
CA LEU A 443 -11.77 6.61 -10.32
C LEU A 443 -10.67 7.04 -9.34
N VAL A 444 -9.69 7.83 -9.79
CA VAL A 444 -8.57 8.30 -8.97
C VAL A 444 -9.01 8.85 -7.60
N PRO A 445 -9.90 9.86 -7.51
CA PRO A 445 -10.27 10.42 -6.20
C PRO A 445 -10.97 9.40 -5.29
N LYS A 446 -11.71 8.43 -5.87
CA LYS A 446 -12.36 7.36 -5.10
C LYS A 446 -11.32 6.41 -4.50
N TYR A 447 -10.32 6.03 -5.29
CA TYR A 447 -9.26 5.11 -4.84
C TYR A 447 -8.29 5.80 -3.88
N GLU A 448 -8.03 7.09 -4.03
CA GLU A 448 -7.25 7.88 -3.07
C GLU A 448 -7.92 7.93 -1.69
N ALA A 449 -9.24 8.15 -1.64
CA ALA A 449 -9.99 8.11 -0.39
C ALA A 449 -9.91 6.73 0.29
N LYS A 450 -10.02 5.65 -0.50
CA LYS A 450 -9.86 4.28 -0.03
C LYS A 450 -8.45 3.98 0.48
N LEU A 451 -7.43 4.43 -0.24
CA LEU A 451 -6.04 4.32 0.21
C LEU A 451 -5.80 5.05 1.53
N SER A 452 -6.33 6.26 1.68
CA SER A 452 -6.25 7.03 2.92
C SER A 452 -6.91 6.27 4.09
N GLN A 453 -8.10 5.72 3.87
CA GLN A 453 -8.80 4.89 4.85
C GLN A 453 -7.97 3.65 5.23
N ALA A 454 -7.39 2.95 4.26
CA ALA A 454 -6.56 1.77 4.52
C ALA A 454 -5.31 2.11 5.35
N ARG A 455 -4.65 3.23 5.07
CA ARG A 455 -3.49 3.73 5.85
C ARG A 455 -3.88 4.04 7.28
N GLU A 456 -4.99 4.74 7.47
CA GLU A 456 -5.48 5.07 8.82
C GLU A 456 -5.81 3.80 9.60
N ARG A 457 -6.54 2.86 8.99
CA ARG A 457 -6.87 1.58 9.61
C ARG A 457 -5.61 0.76 9.95
N LYS A 458 -4.60 0.72 9.07
CA LYS A 458 -3.31 0.09 9.36
C LYS A 458 -2.66 0.67 10.62
N ASN A 459 -2.63 2.00 10.73
CA ASN A 459 -2.02 2.69 11.87
C ASN A 459 -2.79 2.39 13.17
N VAL A 460 -4.11 2.52 13.15
CA VAL A 460 -4.96 2.27 14.32
C VAL A 460 -4.84 0.82 14.80
N GLU A 461 -4.89 -0.16 13.89
CA GLU A 461 -4.72 -1.57 14.24
C GLU A 461 -3.29 -1.86 14.74
N GLY A 462 -2.27 -1.18 14.19
CA GLY A 462 -0.88 -1.32 14.65
C GLY A 462 -0.65 -0.79 16.06
N ILE A 463 -1.19 0.39 16.37
CA ILE A 463 -1.16 0.97 17.73
C ILE A 463 -1.91 0.05 18.71
N ALA A 464 -3.06 -0.47 18.31
CA ALA A 464 -3.85 -1.38 19.12
C ALA A 464 -3.11 -2.70 19.42
N GLU A 465 -2.45 -3.26 18.41
CA GLU A 465 -1.63 -4.46 18.55
C GLU A 465 -0.45 -4.22 19.50
N GLU A 466 0.27 -3.10 19.34
CA GLU A 466 1.39 -2.76 20.21
C GLU A 466 0.95 -2.56 21.65
N ALA A 467 -0.10 -1.76 21.89
CA ALA A 467 -0.64 -1.50 23.21
C ALA A 467 -1.11 -2.79 23.89
N TYR A 468 -1.87 -3.64 23.18
CA TYR A 468 -2.27 -4.95 23.68
C TYR A 468 -1.06 -5.81 24.05
N THR A 469 -0.04 -5.84 23.19
CA THR A 469 1.16 -6.65 23.40
C THR A 469 1.98 -6.16 24.60
N GLN A 470 2.11 -4.84 24.79
CA GLN A 470 2.73 -4.28 25.99
C GLN A 470 1.93 -4.65 27.24
N ALA A 471 0.61 -4.54 27.19
CA ALA A 471 -0.26 -4.86 28.31
C ALA A 471 -0.08 -6.31 28.80
N VAL A 472 -0.17 -7.29 27.89
CA VAL A 472 -0.02 -8.71 28.24
C VAL A 472 1.40 -9.08 28.68
N THR A 473 2.43 -8.46 28.09
CA THR A 473 3.83 -8.71 28.47
C THR A 473 4.11 -8.20 29.88
N LEU A 474 3.70 -6.97 30.19
CA LEU A 474 3.88 -6.38 31.52
C LEU A 474 3.09 -7.13 32.59
N ALA A 475 1.88 -7.59 32.27
CA ALA A 475 1.10 -8.46 33.14
C ALA A 475 1.83 -9.78 33.46
N ALA A 476 2.42 -10.42 32.44
CA ALA A 476 3.21 -11.64 32.65
C ALA A 476 4.47 -11.37 33.52
N GLU A 477 5.18 -10.28 33.28
CA GLU A 477 6.31 -9.85 34.12
C GLU A 477 5.88 -9.60 35.57
N ALA A 478 4.72 -8.98 35.78
CA ALA A 478 4.17 -8.73 37.10
C ALA A 478 3.92 -10.03 37.87
N ARG A 479 3.27 -11.03 37.24
CA ARG A 479 3.04 -12.35 37.86
C ARG A 479 4.32 -13.05 38.29
N ILE A 480 5.39 -12.97 37.49
CA ILE A 480 6.70 -13.53 37.85
C ILE A 480 7.30 -12.82 39.06
N LEU A 481 7.17 -11.50 39.11
CA LEU A 481 7.64 -10.71 40.25
C LEU A 481 6.86 -11.03 41.52
N GLU A 482 5.55 -11.27 41.43
CA GLU A 482 4.73 -11.75 42.55
C GLU A 482 5.25 -13.09 43.07
N GLY A 483 5.53 -14.06 42.18
CA GLY A 483 6.12 -15.35 42.56
C GLY A 483 7.47 -15.24 43.27
N LYS A 484 8.21 -14.15 43.04
CA LYS A 484 9.49 -13.83 43.70
C LYS A 484 9.36 -12.92 44.92
N ASN A 485 8.14 -12.68 45.42
CA ASN A 485 7.83 -11.70 46.49
C ASN A 485 8.26 -10.25 46.17
N GLY A 486 8.45 -9.92 44.89
CA GLY A 486 8.83 -8.60 44.39
C GLY A 486 7.65 -7.64 44.25
N TRP A 487 6.85 -7.46 45.30
CA TRP A 487 5.54 -6.79 45.26
C TRP A 487 5.58 -5.35 44.74
N PHE A 488 6.66 -4.61 45.01
CA PHE A 488 6.80 -3.23 44.53
C PHE A 488 6.87 -3.17 42.99
N LYS A 489 7.76 -3.96 42.39
CA LYS A 489 7.93 -4.01 40.93
C LYS A 489 6.73 -4.69 40.26
N ALA A 490 6.11 -5.68 40.93
CA ALA A 490 4.88 -6.30 40.45
C ALA A 490 3.75 -5.27 40.31
N ALA A 491 3.49 -4.46 41.36
CA ALA A 491 2.47 -3.42 41.33
C ALA A 491 2.76 -2.35 40.26
N GLU A 492 4.02 -1.96 40.07
CA GLU A 492 4.42 -1.05 38.99
C GLU A 492 4.09 -1.62 37.60
N ASN A 493 4.47 -2.87 37.36
CA ASN A 493 4.20 -3.54 36.09
C ASN A 493 2.69 -3.74 35.85
N TRP A 494 1.92 -4.09 36.88
CA TRP A 494 0.45 -4.17 36.78
C TRP A 494 -0.19 -2.83 36.42
N ARG A 495 0.27 -1.73 37.03
CA ARG A 495 -0.23 -0.39 36.73
C ARG A 495 0.06 0.00 35.28
N ARG A 496 1.26 -0.29 34.78
CA ARG A 496 1.64 -0.06 33.38
C ARG A 496 0.85 -0.97 32.43
N ALA A 497 0.67 -2.25 32.78
CA ALA A 497 -0.13 -3.20 32.00
C ALA A 497 -1.57 -2.71 31.83
N LEU A 498 -2.19 -2.24 32.93
CA LEU A 498 -3.52 -1.65 32.89
C LEU A 498 -3.58 -0.38 32.05
N SER A 499 -2.59 0.51 32.18
CA SER A 499 -2.54 1.74 31.38
C SER A 499 -2.47 1.45 29.88
N TYR A 500 -1.66 0.48 29.45
CA TYR A 500 -1.62 0.06 28.05
C TYR A 500 -2.92 -0.61 27.60
N ALA A 501 -3.54 -1.43 28.46
CA ALA A 501 -4.81 -2.06 28.16
C ALA A 501 -5.94 -1.04 27.94
N GLU A 502 -5.95 0.05 28.71
CA GLU A 502 -6.93 1.14 28.58
C GLU A 502 -6.68 2.04 27.36
N GLN A 503 -5.45 2.05 26.82
CA GLN A 503 -5.09 2.81 25.61
C GLN A 503 -5.46 2.08 24.31
N VAL A 504 -5.90 0.82 24.35
CA VAL A 504 -6.28 0.06 23.16
C VAL A 504 -7.52 0.71 22.51
N PRO A 505 -7.45 1.17 21.24
CA PRO A 505 -8.57 1.82 20.56
C PRO A 505 -9.81 0.93 20.44
N ALA A 506 -10.98 1.49 20.76
CA ALA A 506 -12.24 0.72 20.87
C ALA A 506 -12.71 0.05 19.55
N ALA A 507 -12.38 0.65 18.40
CA ALA A 507 -12.83 0.22 17.06
C ALA A 507 -11.90 -0.84 16.41
N THR A 508 -11.21 -1.63 17.22
CA THR A 508 -10.21 -2.63 16.78
C THR A 508 -10.54 -4.02 17.29
N VAL A 509 -10.00 -5.05 16.66
CA VAL A 509 -10.16 -6.43 17.13
C VAL A 509 -9.46 -6.65 18.48
N TYR A 510 -8.39 -5.91 18.75
CA TYR A 510 -7.66 -5.95 20.01
C TYR A 510 -8.48 -5.42 21.20
N SER A 511 -9.43 -4.50 20.97
CA SER A 511 -10.37 -4.06 22.01
C SER A 511 -11.18 -5.22 22.59
N GLN A 512 -11.68 -6.13 21.73
CA GLN A 512 -12.44 -7.30 22.17
C GLN A 512 -11.59 -8.25 23.02
N LYS A 513 -10.30 -8.41 22.67
CA LYS A 513 -9.33 -9.22 23.41
C LYS A 513 -8.93 -8.57 24.75
N THR A 514 -8.83 -7.25 24.78
CA THR A 514 -8.32 -6.49 25.94
C THR A 514 -9.39 -6.27 27.00
N LYS A 515 -10.65 -6.07 26.62
CA LYS A 515 -11.75 -5.78 27.53
C LYS A 515 -11.88 -6.73 28.73
N PRO A 516 -11.81 -8.07 28.60
CA PRO A 516 -11.84 -8.96 29.76
C PRO A 516 -10.59 -8.84 30.66
N LEU A 517 -9.43 -8.52 30.08
CA LEU A 517 -8.16 -8.43 30.80
C LEU A 517 -8.10 -7.20 31.73
N ILE A 518 -8.76 -6.10 31.39
CA ILE A 518 -8.79 -4.89 32.22
C ILE A 518 -9.30 -5.19 33.63
N GLY A 519 -10.37 -5.98 33.75
CA GLY A 519 -10.91 -6.39 35.04
C GLY A 519 -9.95 -7.28 35.83
N GLU A 520 -9.31 -8.22 35.14
CA GLU A 520 -8.28 -9.09 35.74
C GLU A 520 -7.10 -8.27 36.27
N TYR A 521 -6.58 -7.34 35.46
CA TYR A 521 -5.40 -6.55 35.80
C TYR A 521 -5.68 -5.59 36.96
N LYS A 522 -6.90 -5.03 37.05
CA LYS A 522 -7.33 -4.23 38.21
C LYS A 522 -7.29 -5.05 39.50
N ASN A 523 -7.79 -6.29 39.45
CA ASN A 523 -7.80 -7.17 40.61
C ASN A 523 -6.37 -7.58 41.02
N SER A 524 -5.53 -7.97 40.06
CA SER A 524 -4.14 -8.34 40.34
C SER A 524 -3.30 -7.17 40.86
N LEU A 525 -3.49 -5.97 40.31
CA LEU A 525 -2.88 -4.74 40.83
C LEU A 525 -3.26 -4.53 42.30
N GLN A 526 -4.55 -4.63 42.64
CA GLN A 526 -5.03 -4.46 44.01
C GLN A 526 -4.40 -5.49 44.95
N GLN A 527 -4.29 -6.75 44.53
CA GLN A 527 -3.65 -7.81 45.32
C GLN A 527 -2.17 -7.51 45.56
N ALA A 528 -1.42 -7.10 44.53
CA ALA A 528 -0.02 -6.73 44.64
C ALA A 528 0.20 -5.52 45.56
N GLU A 529 -0.67 -4.51 45.50
CA GLU A 529 -0.60 -3.32 46.35
C GLU A 529 -0.88 -3.63 47.84
N VAL A 530 -1.82 -4.54 48.12
CA VAL A 530 -2.06 -5.05 49.48
C VAL A 530 -0.83 -5.78 50.00
N LYS A 531 -0.25 -6.70 49.22
CA LYS A 531 0.94 -7.46 49.61
C LYS A 531 2.18 -6.58 49.80
N LEU A 532 2.33 -5.56 48.97
CA LEU A 532 3.36 -4.54 49.14
C LEU A 532 3.21 -3.78 50.47
N ARG A 533 1.98 -3.46 50.86
CA ARG A 533 1.71 -2.78 52.15
C ARG A 533 2.03 -3.67 53.34
N GLU A 534 1.66 -4.94 53.28
CA GLU A 534 2.03 -5.95 54.30
C GLU A 534 3.56 -6.03 54.46
N GLU A 535 4.30 -6.17 53.36
CA GLU A 535 5.77 -6.26 53.39
C GLU A 535 6.42 -5.00 53.98
N ARG A 536 5.90 -3.82 53.63
CA ARG A 536 6.38 -2.55 54.17
C ARG A 536 6.13 -2.44 55.66
N ASN A 537 4.96 -2.89 56.13
CA ASN A 537 4.62 -2.92 57.55
C ASN A 537 5.55 -3.86 58.33
N LEU A 538 5.83 -5.05 57.80
CA LEU A 538 6.78 -6.00 58.39
C LEU A 538 8.19 -5.42 58.53
N GLN A 539 8.70 -4.80 57.46
CA GLN A 539 10.04 -4.19 57.49
C GLN A 539 10.12 -3.04 58.48
N LYS A 540 9.08 -2.20 58.55
CA LYS A 540 9.01 -1.12 59.54
C LYS A 540 8.95 -1.66 60.97
N ALA A 541 8.15 -2.70 61.22
CA ALA A 541 8.06 -3.34 62.53
C ALA A 541 9.41 -3.89 62.99
N ARG A 542 10.16 -4.55 62.09
CA ARG A 542 11.53 -5.03 62.37
C ARG A 542 12.47 -3.87 62.72
N ALA A 543 12.47 -2.80 61.94
CA ALA A 543 13.32 -1.64 62.20
C ALA A 543 12.97 -0.94 63.53
N ASP A 544 11.69 -0.83 63.87
CA ASP A 544 11.25 -0.25 65.15
C ASP A 544 11.56 -1.18 66.34
N LEU A 545 11.45 -2.50 66.19
CA LEU A 545 11.86 -3.48 67.20
C LEU A 545 13.38 -3.49 67.39
N ASP A 546 14.16 -3.42 66.31
CA ASP A 546 15.62 -3.29 66.38
C ASP A 546 16.02 -2.07 67.21
N ARG A 547 15.31 -0.94 67.03
CA ARG A 547 15.55 0.27 67.81
C ARG A 547 15.09 0.15 69.26
N THR A 548 13.95 -0.51 69.50
CA THR A 548 13.31 -0.62 70.82
C THR A 548 13.99 -1.66 71.71
N CYS A 549 14.42 -2.78 71.14
CA CYS A 549 15.15 -3.83 71.85
C CYS A 549 16.65 -3.53 72.03
N LYS A 550 17.15 -2.44 71.44
CA LYS A 550 18.54 -2.00 71.59
C LYS A 550 18.79 -1.44 72.98
N GLY A 551 19.77 -2.00 73.69
CA GLY A 551 20.18 -1.56 75.01
C GLY A 551 21.50 -2.22 75.45
N SER A 552 22.07 -1.74 76.55
CA SER A 552 23.19 -2.40 77.24
C SER A 552 22.80 -2.67 78.70
N PRO A 553 22.42 -3.90 79.06
CA PRO A 553 22.32 -5.12 78.23
C PRO A 553 21.16 -5.06 77.21
N LYS A 554 21.22 -5.91 76.17
CA LYS A 554 20.17 -6.04 75.14
C LYS A 554 18.83 -6.31 75.82
N ILE A 555 17.76 -5.60 75.43
CA ILE A 555 16.49 -5.64 76.17
C ILE A 555 15.68 -6.88 75.79
N CYS A 556 15.55 -7.14 74.49
CA CYS A 556 14.76 -8.25 73.97
C CYS A 556 15.33 -8.87 72.69
N ASP A 557 15.00 -10.14 72.48
CA ASP A 557 15.05 -10.82 71.18
C ASP A 557 13.64 -10.83 70.58
N TYR A 558 13.55 -10.89 69.25
CA TYR A 558 12.24 -10.84 68.60
C TYR A 558 12.20 -11.62 67.28
N THR A 559 10.99 -12.04 66.91
CA THR A 559 10.65 -12.61 65.60
C THR A 559 9.44 -11.88 65.04
N VAL A 560 9.49 -11.50 63.77
CA VAL A 560 8.38 -10.85 63.07
C VAL A 560 7.94 -11.69 61.87
N SER A 561 6.70 -12.18 61.93
CA SER A 561 5.98 -12.82 60.82
C SER A 561 4.73 -12.03 60.47
N LYS A 562 4.00 -12.46 59.43
CA LYS A 562 2.72 -11.85 59.00
C LYS A 562 1.62 -11.94 60.06
N ASP A 563 1.70 -12.97 60.91
CA ASP A 563 0.63 -13.31 61.84
C ASP A 563 0.99 -12.99 63.30
N LEU A 564 2.28 -12.82 63.61
CA LEU A 564 2.73 -12.64 64.98
C LEU A 564 4.07 -11.88 65.08
N ILE A 565 4.08 -10.89 65.97
CA ILE A 565 5.29 -10.32 66.56
C ILE A 565 5.52 -11.03 67.90
N ALA A 566 6.58 -11.83 68.00
CA ALA A 566 6.97 -12.47 69.25
C ALA A 566 8.20 -11.75 69.81
N VAL A 567 8.11 -11.25 71.05
CA VAL A 567 9.20 -10.55 71.73
C VAL A 567 9.55 -11.30 73.02
N GLN A 568 10.80 -11.69 73.18
CA GLN A 568 11.31 -12.38 74.36
C GLN A 568 12.29 -11.48 75.11
N MET A 569 12.04 -11.26 76.41
CA MET A 569 12.95 -10.48 77.25
C MET A 569 14.26 -11.24 77.47
N THR A 570 15.41 -10.56 77.40
CA THR A 570 16.69 -11.25 77.64
C THR A 570 16.91 -11.50 79.14
N PRO A 571 17.59 -12.60 79.53
CA PRO A 571 17.92 -12.87 80.93
C PRO A 571 18.70 -11.73 81.59
N ASP A 572 19.67 -11.14 80.87
CA ASP A 572 20.51 -10.06 81.40
C ASP A 572 19.72 -8.79 81.72
N TYR A 573 18.75 -8.45 80.87
CA TYR A 573 17.86 -7.31 81.10
C TYR A 573 16.95 -7.56 82.31
N VAL A 574 16.31 -8.74 82.38
CA VAL A 574 15.43 -9.11 83.49
C VAL A 574 16.19 -9.12 84.82
N GLN A 575 17.39 -9.70 84.86
CA GLN A 575 18.25 -9.70 86.05
C GLN A 575 18.67 -8.28 86.47
N LYS A 576 18.99 -7.41 85.50
CA LYS A 576 19.36 -6.01 85.78
C LYS A 576 18.18 -5.26 86.38
N LEU A 577 16.97 -5.44 85.86
CA LEU A 577 15.76 -4.85 86.43
C LEU A 577 15.50 -5.34 87.86
N GLN A 578 15.56 -6.66 88.10
CA GLN A 578 15.38 -7.25 89.43
C GLN A 578 16.39 -6.72 90.45
N LYS A 579 17.69 -6.69 90.09
CA LYS A 579 18.74 -6.14 90.96
C LYS A 579 18.48 -4.66 91.27
N THR A 580 18.12 -3.87 90.27
CA THR A 580 17.84 -2.43 90.43
C THR A 580 16.62 -2.20 91.34
N PHE A 581 15.60 -3.04 91.22
CA PHE A 581 14.40 -2.98 92.05
C PHE A 581 14.69 -3.34 93.51
N ILE A 582 15.38 -4.47 93.77
CA ILE A 582 15.76 -4.92 95.12
C ILE A 582 16.67 -3.88 95.81
N GLN A 583 17.64 -3.32 95.08
CA GLN A 583 18.52 -2.27 95.60
C GLN A 583 17.74 -0.99 95.92
N ALA A 584 16.72 -0.64 95.14
CA ALA A 584 15.87 0.52 95.43
C ALA A 584 15.01 0.32 96.68
N GLU A 585 14.52 -0.90 96.94
CA GLU A 585 13.78 -1.25 98.15
C GLU A 585 14.65 -1.19 99.41
N GLN A 586 15.83 -1.82 99.37
CA GLN A 586 16.78 -1.82 100.49
C GLN A 586 17.21 -0.40 100.89
N ASN A 587 17.34 0.51 99.92
CA ASN A 587 17.79 1.88 100.13
C ASN A 587 16.64 2.91 100.29
N ARG A 588 15.37 2.48 100.36
CA ARG A 588 14.16 3.35 100.37
C ARG A 588 14.16 4.43 99.25
N ALA A 589 14.74 4.11 98.10
CA ALA A 589 14.92 5.04 96.97
C ALA A 589 13.68 5.08 96.07
N ILE A 590 12.62 5.76 96.54
CA ILE A 590 11.31 5.84 95.88
C ILE A 590 11.40 6.29 94.40
N LYS A 591 12.26 7.29 94.11
CA LYS A 591 12.45 7.81 92.75
C LYS A 591 13.02 6.77 91.79
N THR A 592 13.92 5.91 92.26
CA THR A 592 14.52 4.85 91.45
C THR A 592 13.50 3.76 91.11
N ARG A 593 12.63 3.39 92.07
CA ARG A 593 11.52 2.45 91.83
C ARG A 593 10.57 2.98 90.76
N GLN A 594 10.14 4.24 90.89
CA GLN A 594 9.26 4.88 89.91
C GLN A 594 9.90 4.98 88.52
N ALA A 595 11.22 5.21 88.45
CA ALA A 595 11.94 5.23 87.18
C ALA A 595 11.97 3.86 86.49
N VAL A 596 12.15 2.76 87.24
CA VAL A 596 12.11 1.39 86.72
C VAL A 596 10.70 1.05 86.21
N GLU A 597 9.66 1.35 87.00
CA GLU A 597 8.26 1.14 86.59
C GLU A 597 7.91 1.94 85.33
N LYS A 598 8.32 3.21 85.29
CA LYS A 598 8.13 4.07 84.11
C LYS A 598 8.87 3.54 82.88
N HIS A 599 10.07 2.99 83.06
CA HIS A 599 10.83 2.39 81.96
C HIS A 599 10.11 1.18 81.38
N VAL A 600 9.64 0.25 82.21
CA VAL A 600 8.88 -0.93 81.76
C VAL A 600 7.56 -0.52 81.08
N GLN A 601 6.83 0.45 81.64
CA GLN A 601 5.61 0.98 81.01
C GLN A 601 5.89 1.63 79.65
N THR A 602 7.01 2.33 79.51
CA THR A 602 7.40 2.97 78.24
C THR A 602 7.75 1.91 77.20
N LEU A 603 8.46 0.85 77.61
CA LEU A 603 8.77 -0.28 76.75
C LEU A 603 7.49 -0.99 76.29
N GLN A 604 6.58 -1.30 77.21
CA GLN A 604 5.28 -1.90 76.89
C GLN A 604 4.53 -1.07 75.84
N LYS A 605 4.35 0.23 76.08
CA LYS A 605 3.66 1.13 75.13
C LYS A 605 4.35 1.21 73.77
N ALA A 606 5.69 1.17 73.76
CA ALA A 606 6.44 1.17 72.51
C ALA A 606 6.18 -0.12 71.71
N LEU A 607 6.17 -1.28 72.37
CA LEU A 607 5.88 -2.56 71.73
C LEU A 607 4.42 -2.63 71.23
N GLU A 608 3.46 -2.19 72.02
CA GLU A 608 2.04 -2.08 71.61
C GLU A 608 1.89 -1.14 70.40
N ALA A 609 2.55 0.02 70.40
CA ALA A 609 2.53 0.95 69.27
C ALA A 609 3.16 0.36 67.99
N ILE A 610 4.19 -0.48 68.12
CA ILE A 610 4.77 -1.19 66.98
C ILE A 610 3.75 -2.19 66.40
N ALA A 611 3.06 -2.94 67.27
CA ALA A 611 2.02 -3.89 66.88
C ALA A 611 0.86 -3.19 66.15
N GLU A 612 0.37 -2.07 66.70
CA GLU A 612 -0.67 -1.23 66.08
C GLU A 612 -0.26 -0.70 64.70
N ASN A 613 0.94 -0.14 64.60
CA ASN A 613 1.43 0.40 63.33
C ASN A 613 1.64 -0.68 62.27
N ALA A 614 2.05 -1.88 62.68
CA ALA A 614 2.24 -3.01 61.78
C ALA A 614 0.92 -3.71 61.42
N LYS A 615 -0.11 -3.56 62.26
CA LYS A 615 -1.34 -4.36 62.27
C LYS A 615 -1.06 -5.86 62.41
N ILE A 616 -0.13 -6.20 63.28
CA ILE A 616 0.26 -7.60 63.56
C ILE A 616 0.11 -7.83 65.07
N PRO A 617 -0.58 -8.90 65.51
CA PRO A 617 -0.68 -9.27 66.92
C PRO A 617 0.70 -9.38 67.58
N LEU A 618 0.81 -8.97 68.83
CA LEU A 618 2.02 -9.02 69.63
C LEU A 618 1.86 -10.00 70.79
N GLN A 619 2.89 -10.82 71.01
CA GLN A 619 3.04 -11.63 72.22
C GLN A 619 4.40 -11.37 72.86
N VAL A 620 4.38 -11.17 74.17
CA VAL A 620 5.57 -10.90 74.97
C VAL A 620 5.85 -12.06 75.91
N TYR A 621 7.09 -12.50 75.93
CA TYR A 621 7.59 -13.64 76.71
C TYR A 621 8.68 -13.17 77.69
N ASP A 622 8.73 -13.79 78.87
CA ASP A 622 9.84 -13.60 79.80
C ASP A 622 11.11 -14.33 79.34
N SER A 623 12.18 -14.23 80.13
CA SER A 623 13.46 -14.87 79.82
C SER A 623 13.42 -16.40 79.80
N GLU A 624 12.37 -17.02 80.36
CA GLU A 624 12.16 -18.47 80.39
C GLU A 624 11.19 -18.94 79.29
N GLY A 625 10.70 -18.03 78.46
CA GLY A 625 9.77 -18.33 77.37
C GLY A 625 8.31 -18.46 77.81
N LYS A 626 7.96 -18.03 79.02
CA LYS A 626 6.57 -17.98 79.47
C LYS A 626 5.92 -16.68 79.00
N ARG A 627 4.72 -16.76 78.44
CA ARG A 627 3.96 -15.61 77.97
C ARG A 627 3.56 -14.72 79.15
N ILE A 628 3.94 -13.44 79.07
CA ILE A 628 3.68 -12.41 80.09
C ILE A 628 2.77 -11.28 79.59
N GLY A 629 2.54 -11.18 78.27
CA GLY A 629 1.63 -10.20 77.70
C GLY A 629 1.20 -10.53 76.27
N SER A 630 0.11 -9.93 75.83
CA SER A 630 -0.38 -9.98 74.46
C SER A 630 -1.10 -8.69 74.11
N HIS A 631 -1.02 -8.26 72.86
CA HIS A 631 -1.73 -7.10 72.32
C HIS A 631 -2.30 -7.43 70.94
N GLU A 632 -3.58 -7.15 70.74
CA GLU A 632 -4.26 -7.28 69.46
C GLU A 632 -4.46 -5.88 68.87
N PRO A 633 -3.93 -5.60 67.66
CA PRO A 633 -4.06 -4.29 67.03
C PRO A 633 -5.50 -4.01 66.58
N GLY A 634 -5.88 -2.72 66.54
CA GLY A 634 -7.24 -2.24 66.25
C GLY A 634 -7.64 -2.05 64.79
#